data_AF-A0A2N1QDE6-F1
#
_entry.id   AF-A0A2N1QDE6-F1
#
_cell.length_a   1.000
_cell.length_b   1.000
_cell.length_c   1.000
_cell.angle_alpha   90.00
_cell.angle_beta   90.00
_cell.angle_gamma   90.00
#
_symmetry.space_group_name_H-M   'P 1'
#
loop_
_entity.id
_entity.type
_entity.pdbx_description
1 polymer ?
#
loop_
_entity_poly.entity_id
_entity_poly.type
_entity_poly.pdbx_seq_one_letter_code
_entity_poly.pdbx_strand_id
1 'polypeptide(L)'
;MDKNMKNTAKIIYFSQAYATFIIYLVIIILLALTKATSFGYETILITFLIPSAFSLFFSTQIIKKSLENDLDVKATIVKLTFAHIPTLFGLIAAIILISL
;
A
#
# COMPACT_ATOMS: atom_id res chain seq x y z
N MET A 1 -9.30 23.97 17.05
CA MET A 1 -9.23 22.49 17.09
C MET A 1 -7.90 22.11 17.71
N ASP A 2 -7.92 21.32 18.80
CA ASP A 2 -6.73 20.82 19.50
C ASP A 2 -5.76 20.14 18.51
N LYS A 3 -4.45 20.36 18.70
CA LYS A 3 -3.38 19.70 17.93
C LYS A 3 -3.53 18.17 17.96
N ASN A 4 -3.95 17.61 19.09
CA ASN A 4 -4.22 16.18 19.22
C ASN A 4 -5.39 15.75 18.33
N MET A 5 -6.50 16.49 18.33
CA MET A 5 -7.64 16.22 17.45
C MET A 5 -7.26 16.32 15.96
N LYS A 6 -6.45 17.30 15.57
CA LYS A 6 -5.93 17.42 14.19
C LYS A 6 -5.11 16.20 13.78
N ASN A 7 -4.22 15.74 14.64
CA ASN A 7 -3.37 14.57 14.36
C ASN A 7 -4.19 13.28 14.29
N THR A 8 -5.15 13.07 15.19
CA THR A 8 -6.06 11.92 15.14
C THR A 8 -6.84 11.90 13.82
N ALA A 9 -7.39 13.03 13.38
CA ALA A 9 -8.10 13.12 12.11
C ALA A 9 -7.19 12.80 10.90
N LYS A 10 -5.95 13.31 10.89
CA LYS A 10 -4.97 13.00 9.86
C LYS A 10 -4.64 11.50 9.82
N ILE A 11 -4.44 10.86 10.99
CA ILE A 11 -4.15 9.43 11.08
C ILE A 11 -5.32 8.58 10.57
N ILE A 12 -6.56 8.90 10.97
CA ILE A 12 -7.76 8.22 10.47
C ILE A 12 -7.84 8.34 8.95
N TYR A 13 -7.57 9.53 8.42
CA TYR A 13 -7.59 9.74 6.98
C TYR A 13 -6.51 8.91 6.26
N PHE A 14 -5.28 8.91 6.79
CA PHE A 14 -4.17 8.13 6.21
C PHE A 14 -4.31 6.61 6.43
N SER A 15 -5.14 6.15 7.36
CA SER A 15 -5.39 4.71 7.58
C SER A 15 -5.94 4.01 6.33
N GLN A 16 -6.63 4.73 5.45
CA GLN A 16 -7.12 4.21 4.17
C GLN A 16 -5.98 3.75 3.23
N ALA A 17 -4.82 4.40 3.31
CA ALA A 17 -3.64 3.97 2.56
C ALA A 17 -3.22 2.56 2.97
N TYR A 18 -3.16 2.29 4.28
CA TYR A 18 -2.83 0.97 4.82
C TYR A 18 -3.89 -0.10 4.48
N ALA A 19 -5.18 0.26 4.50
CA ALA A 19 -6.26 -0.66 4.13
C ALA A 19 -6.15 -1.14 2.67
N THR A 20 -5.72 -0.26 1.76
CA THR A 20 -5.55 -0.58 0.34
C THR A 20 -4.59 -1.75 0.11
N PHE A 21 -3.48 -1.81 0.85
CA PHE A 21 -2.53 -2.92 0.76
C PHE A 21 -3.14 -4.25 1.18
N ILE A 22 -3.90 -4.25 2.29
CA ILE A 22 -4.55 -5.45 2.80
C ILE A 22 -5.56 -5.96 1.78
N ILE A 23 -6.32 -5.06 1.15
CA ILE A 23 -7.27 -5.41 0.10
C ILE A 23 -6.55 -6.07 -1.09
N TYR A 24 -5.45 -5.50 -1.56
CA TYR A 24 -4.67 -6.08 -2.67
C TYR A 24 -4.08 -7.44 -2.32
N LEU A 25 -3.58 -7.61 -1.09
CA LEU A 25 -3.08 -8.89 -0.61
C LEU A 25 -4.18 -9.96 -0.61
N VAL A 26 -5.36 -9.64 -0.11
CA VAL A 26 -6.52 -10.55 -0.10
C VAL A 26 -6.91 -10.93 -1.52
N ILE A 27 -6.96 -9.97 -2.44
CA ILE A 27 -7.26 -10.23 -3.87
C ILE A 27 -6.26 -11.22 -4.46
N ILE A 28 -4.95 -11.01 -4.24
CA ILE A 28 -3.90 -11.89 -4.76
C ILE A 28 -4.03 -13.30 -4.19
N ILE A 29 -4.26 -13.44 -2.88
CA ILE A 29 -4.42 -14.75 -2.23
C ILE A 29 -5.63 -15.48 -2.82
N LEU A 30 -6.78 -14.81 -2.93
CA LEU A 30 -7.99 -15.40 -3.49
C LEU A 30 -7.78 -15.84 -4.95
N LEU A 31 -7.18 -14.98 -5.77
CA LEU A 31 -6.90 -15.29 -7.17
C LEU A 31 -5.93 -16.48 -7.30
N ALA A 32 -4.85 -16.48 -6.54
CA ALA A 32 -3.86 -17.55 -6.57
C ALA A 32 -4.49 -18.90 -6.17
N LEU A 33 -5.34 -18.94 -5.13
CA LEU A 33 -5.99 -20.19 -4.69
C LEU A 33 -7.00 -20.73 -5.70
N THR A 34 -7.62 -19.87 -6.51
CA THR A 34 -8.64 -20.27 -7.49
C THR A 34 -8.09 -20.67 -8.86
N LYS A 35 -6.84 -20.31 -9.17
CA LYS A 35 -6.24 -20.56 -10.48
C LYS A 35 -5.06 -21.51 -10.38
N ALA A 36 -5.03 -22.51 -11.26
CA ALA A 36 -3.81 -23.26 -11.52
C ALA A 36 -2.80 -22.31 -12.18
N THR A 37 -1.67 -22.08 -11.53
CA THR A 37 -0.58 -21.23 -12.02
C THR A 37 0.67 -22.09 -12.22
N SER A 38 1.46 -21.74 -13.23
CA SER A 38 2.75 -22.37 -13.51
C SER A 38 3.83 -22.01 -12.48
N PHE A 39 3.54 -21.02 -11.61
CA PHE A 39 4.46 -20.50 -10.59
C PHE A 39 4.02 -20.91 -9.18
N GLY A 40 4.99 -21.09 -8.27
CA GLY A 40 4.68 -21.32 -6.87
C GLY A 40 3.99 -20.12 -6.22
N TYR A 41 3.07 -20.39 -5.29
CA TYR A 41 2.36 -19.36 -4.50
C TYR A 41 3.33 -18.36 -3.83
N GLU A 42 4.47 -18.86 -3.34
CA GLU A 42 5.50 -18.05 -2.71
C GLU A 42 6.06 -16.98 -3.67
N THR A 43 6.30 -17.34 -4.93
CA THR A 43 6.81 -16.41 -5.95
C THR A 43 5.81 -15.29 -6.18
N ILE A 44 4.52 -15.63 -6.37
CA ILE A 44 3.44 -14.65 -6.58
C ILE A 44 3.34 -13.69 -5.39
N LEU A 45 3.38 -14.23 -4.17
CA LEU A 45 3.32 -13.43 -2.95
C LEU A 45 4.53 -12.52 -2.81
N ILE A 46 5.75 -13.02 -3.03
CA ILE A 46 6.98 -12.22 -2.92
C ILE A 46 6.99 -11.09 -3.96
N THR A 47 6.55 -11.36 -5.19
CA THR A 47 6.43 -10.35 -6.26
C THR A 47 5.53 -9.18 -5.86
N PHE A 48 4.52 -9.40 -5.03
CA PHE A 48 3.68 -8.34 -4.49
C PHE A 48 4.20 -7.75 -3.17
N LEU A 49 4.69 -8.59 -2.25
CA LEU A 49 5.06 -8.20 -0.90
C LEU A 49 6.29 -7.28 -0.88
N ILE A 50 7.29 -7.51 -1.73
CA ILE A 50 8.50 -6.67 -1.76
C ILE A 50 8.16 -5.22 -2.16
N PRO A 51 7.49 -4.95 -3.29
CA PRO A 51 7.09 -3.58 -3.63
C PRO A 51 6.12 -2.97 -2.62
N SER A 52 5.23 -3.79 -2.04
CA SER A 52 4.30 -3.35 -1.00
C SER A 52 5.01 -2.90 0.27
N ALA A 53 6.01 -3.64 0.73
CA ALA A 53 6.81 -3.29 1.89
C ALA A 53 7.56 -1.97 1.66
N PHE A 54 8.11 -1.77 0.47
CA PHE A 54 8.73 -0.51 0.07
C PHE A 54 7.71 0.64 0.16
N SER A 55 6.56 0.52 -0.48
CA SER A 55 5.51 1.53 -0.44
C SER A 55 5.00 1.85 0.97
N LEU A 56 4.86 0.84 1.85
CA LEU A 56 4.49 1.02 3.25
C LEU A 56 5.54 1.79 4.04
N PHE A 57 6.81 1.48 3.82
CA PHE A 57 7.93 2.18 4.45
C PHE A 57 7.91 3.67 4.09
N PHE A 58 7.85 4.01 2.81
CA PHE A 58 7.82 5.41 2.37
C PHE A 58 6.54 6.15 2.80
N SER A 59 5.39 5.47 2.76
CA SER A 59 4.12 6.05 3.22
C SER A 59 4.19 6.44 4.70
N THR A 60 4.78 5.57 5.53
CA THR A 60 4.98 5.84 6.96
C THR A 60 5.88 7.06 7.18
N GLN A 61 6.98 7.19 6.42
CA GLN A 61 7.86 8.36 6.51
C GLN A 61 7.15 9.65 6.06
N ILE A 62 6.35 9.60 4.99
CA ILE A 62 5.58 10.75 4.48
C ILE A 62 4.55 11.21 5.52
N ILE A 63 3.82 10.28 6.13
CA ILE A 63 2.82 10.56 7.18
C ILE A 63 3.50 11.15 8.41
N LYS A 64 4.58 10.53 8.90
CA LYS A 64 5.35 11.04 10.03
C LYS A 64 5.78 12.49 9.80
N LYS A 65 6.38 12.77 8.64
CA LYS A 65 6.81 14.12 8.26
C LYS A 65 5.65 15.11 8.17
N SER A 66 4.48 14.67 7.70
CA SER A 66 3.26 15.47 7.64
C SER A 66 2.72 15.84 9.03
N LEU A 67 2.79 14.91 9.98
CA LEU A 67 2.39 15.14 11.37
C LEU A 67 3.38 16.04 12.11
N GLU A 68 4.69 15.83 11.95
CA GLU A 68 5.73 16.60 12.63
C GLU A 68 5.79 18.06 12.17
N ASN A 69 5.59 18.31 10.87
CA ASN A 69 5.74 19.65 10.27
C ASN A 69 4.40 20.33 9.95
N ASP A 70 3.28 19.80 10.46
CA ASP A 70 1.90 20.23 10.18
C ASP A 70 1.63 20.50 8.68
N LEU A 71 2.11 19.59 7.81
CA LEU A 71 1.93 19.76 6.38
C LEU A 71 0.46 19.64 5.99
N ASP A 72 0.12 20.29 4.87
CA ASP A 72 -1.20 20.19 4.26
C ASP A 72 -1.51 18.74 3.85
N VAL A 73 -2.74 18.34 4.12
CA VAL A 73 -3.24 16.99 3.87
C VAL A 73 -3.24 16.72 2.37
N LYS A 74 -3.64 17.68 1.53
CA LYS A 74 -3.70 17.48 0.07
C LYS A 74 -2.32 17.22 -0.53
N ALA A 75 -1.33 18.02 -0.16
CA ALA A 75 0.06 17.80 -0.58
C ALA A 75 0.62 16.45 -0.10
N THR A 76 0.22 16.02 1.11
CA THR A 76 0.62 14.72 1.66
C THR A 76 -0.01 13.56 0.89
N ILE A 77 -1.29 13.67 0.50
CA ILE A 77 -1.99 12.67 -0.32
C ILE A 77 -1.27 12.47 -1.65
N VAL A 78 -0.92 13.55 -2.36
CA VAL A 78 -0.21 13.45 -3.64
C VAL A 78 1.09 12.66 -3.48
N LYS A 79 1.87 12.95 -2.44
CA LYS A 79 3.11 12.20 -2.13
C LYS A 79 2.84 10.75 -1.79
N LEU A 80 1.78 10.47 -1.04
CA LEU A 80 1.36 9.11 -0.73
C LEU A 80 1.02 8.35 -2.00
N THR A 81 0.30 8.93 -2.96
CA THR A 81 -0.01 8.28 -4.24
C THR A 81 1.26 7.82 -4.95
N PHE A 82 2.28 8.68 -5.05
CA PHE A 82 3.57 8.31 -5.65
C PHE A 82 4.25 7.17 -4.88
N ALA A 83 4.19 7.18 -3.54
CA ALA A 83 4.74 6.11 -2.73
C ALA A 83 4.05 4.75 -2.96
N HIS A 84 2.80 4.72 -3.46
CA HIS A 84 2.06 3.48 -3.74
C HIS A 84 2.30 2.92 -5.15
N ILE A 85 2.98 3.65 -6.04
CA ILE A 85 3.29 3.18 -7.41
C ILE A 85 4.02 1.83 -7.42
N PRO A 86 5.05 1.58 -6.59
CA PRO A 86 5.70 0.27 -6.53
C PRO A 86 4.73 -0.87 -6.22
N THR A 87 3.79 -0.67 -5.30
CA THR A 87 2.75 -1.66 -4.96
C THR A 87 1.86 -1.99 -6.15
N LEU A 88 1.48 -0.98 -6.94
CA LEU A 88 0.68 -1.20 -8.15
C LEU A 88 1.46 -2.05 -9.16
N PHE A 89 2.76 -1.79 -9.35
CA PHE A 89 3.59 -2.64 -10.21
C PHE A 89 3.70 -4.07 -9.67
N GLY A 90 3.89 -4.26 -8.37
CA GLY A 90 3.90 -5.57 -7.73
C GLY A 90 2.57 -6.32 -7.90
N LEU A 91 1.44 -5.62 -7.75
CA LEU A 91 0.09 -6.18 -7.96
C LEU A 91 -0.10 -6.62 -9.41
N ILE A 92 0.24 -5.77 -10.39
CA ILE A 92 0.12 -6.10 -11.82
C ILE A 92 1.00 -7.32 -12.15
N ALA A 93 2.25 -7.33 -11.68
CA ALA A 93 3.16 -8.45 -11.90
C ALA A 93 2.62 -9.76 -11.29
N ALA A 94 2.10 -9.72 -10.06
CA ALA A 94 1.47 -10.88 -9.43
C ALA A 94 0.25 -11.39 -10.22
N ILE A 95 -0.60 -10.50 -10.74
CA ILE A 95 -1.76 -10.87 -11.56
C ILE A 95 -1.32 -11.52 -12.89
N ILE A 96 -0.26 -11.00 -13.51
CA ILE A 96 0.32 -11.59 -14.72
C ILE A 96 0.81 -13.01 -14.42
N LEU A 97 1.58 -13.20 -13.33
CA LEU A 97 2.09 -14.53 -12.94
C LEU A 97 0.97 -15.53 -12.65
N ILE A 98 -0.12 -15.10 -12.02
CA ILE A 98 -1.31 -15.93 -11.78
C ILE A 98 -2.02 -16.32 -13.09
N SER A 99 -1.87 -15.50 -14.14
CA SER A 99 -2.55 -15.70 -15.42
C SER A 99 -1.73 -16.48 -16.45
N LEU A 100 -0.49 -16.85 -16.10
CA LEU A 100 0.45 -17.68 -16.87
C LEU A 100 0.54 -19.10 -16.27
#